data_AF-A0AAW9I1N8-F1
#
_entry.id   AF-A0AAW9I1N8-F1
#
_cell.length_a   1.000
_cell.length_b   1.000
_cell.length_c   1.000
_cell.angle_alpha   90.00
_cell.angle_beta   90.00
_cell.angle_gamma   90.00
#
_symmetry.space_group_name_H-M   'P 1'
#
loop_
_entity.id
_entity.type
_entity.pdbx_description
1 polymer ?
#
loop_
_entity_poly.entity_id
_entity_poly.type
_entity_poly.pdbx_seq_one_letter_code
_entity_poly.pdbx_strand_id
1 'polypeptide(L)'
;HCSMLAKKLNYTQLQFLVGDIAEYDELEQVDMVVTLHACDTATDAALEKAVRWGASVILSVPCCQHELFSQVQSPVMEPLLSHGILKERFSALATDAIRAKLLDLMGYKTQLLEFIDMEHTPKNILIRAVSGSAGDRDKLWHEYTAFRDFLSASPYL
;
A
#
# COMPACT_ATOMS: atom_id res chain seq x y z
N HIS A 1 -24.50 -10.37 -5.15
CA HIS A 1 -24.80 -9.98 -6.55
C HIS A 1 -23.69 -10.39 -7.53
N CYS A 2 -22.41 -10.20 -7.20
CA CYS A 2 -21.28 -10.53 -8.07
C CYS A 2 -21.19 -12.01 -8.48
N SER A 3 -21.35 -12.94 -7.53
CA SER A 3 -21.30 -14.38 -7.83
C SER A 3 -22.42 -14.86 -8.76
N MET A 4 -23.60 -14.21 -8.70
CA MET A 4 -24.68 -14.48 -9.67
C MET A 4 -24.35 -13.95 -11.06
N LEU A 5 -23.67 -12.80 -11.16
CA LEU A 5 -23.25 -12.24 -12.43
C LEU A 5 -22.19 -13.12 -13.11
N ALA A 6 -21.19 -13.60 -12.35
CA ALA A 6 -20.19 -14.55 -12.86
C ALA A 6 -20.85 -15.81 -13.46
N LYS A 7 -21.85 -16.37 -12.75
CA LYS A 7 -22.63 -17.52 -13.24
C LYS A 7 -23.40 -17.20 -14.53
N LYS A 8 -24.06 -16.04 -14.59
CA LYS A 8 -24.80 -15.61 -15.80
C LYS A 8 -23.89 -15.42 -17.02
N LEU A 9 -22.65 -14.96 -16.80
CA LEU A 9 -21.65 -14.72 -17.85
C LEU A 9 -20.77 -15.95 -18.14
N ASN A 10 -21.05 -17.10 -17.50
CA ASN A 10 -20.27 -18.34 -17.62
C ASN A 10 -18.77 -18.18 -17.27
N TYR A 11 -18.43 -17.31 -16.33
CA TYR A 11 -17.07 -17.21 -15.81
C TYR A 11 -16.82 -18.28 -14.75
N THR A 12 -16.17 -19.37 -15.16
CA THR A 12 -15.89 -20.54 -14.30
C THR A 12 -14.63 -20.39 -13.46
N GLN A 13 -13.71 -19.51 -13.85
CA GLN A 13 -12.44 -19.24 -13.16
C GLN A 13 -12.50 -18.00 -12.25
N LEU A 14 -13.67 -17.38 -12.10
CA LEU A 14 -13.88 -16.18 -11.28
C LEU A 14 -14.72 -16.53 -10.06
N GLN A 15 -14.16 -16.30 -8.88
CA GLN A 15 -14.85 -16.48 -7.61
C GLN A 15 -14.94 -15.15 -6.88
N PHE A 16 -16.12 -14.87 -6.32
CA PHE A 16 -16.35 -13.71 -5.47
C PHE A 16 -16.59 -14.20 -4.06
N LEU A 17 -15.74 -13.77 -3.15
CA LEU A 17 -15.79 -14.11 -1.74
C LEU A 17 -16.15 -12.85 -0.94
N VAL A 18 -16.87 -13.05 0.16
CA VAL A 18 -17.28 -11.97 1.05
C VAL A 18 -16.59 -12.20 2.39
N GLY A 19 -15.80 -11.23 2.82
CA GLY A 19 -15.07 -11.30 4.08
C GLY A 19 -14.17 -10.08 4.27
N ASP A 20 -13.59 -9.98 5.46
CA ASP A 20 -12.48 -9.06 5.72
C ASP A 20 -11.18 -9.68 5.19
N ILE A 21 -10.37 -8.90 4.49
CA ILE A 21 -9.09 -9.36 3.96
C ILE A 21 -8.14 -9.77 5.09
N ALA A 22 -8.22 -9.13 6.26
CA ALA A 22 -7.40 -9.45 7.42
C ALA A 22 -7.69 -10.87 7.95
N GLU A 23 -8.95 -11.31 7.86
CA GLU A 23 -9.43 -12.60 8.38
C GLU A 23 -9.42 -13.72 7.32
N TYR A 24 -9.10 -13.41 6.06
CA TYR A 24 -9.12 -14.39 4.99
C TYR A 24 -7.85 -15.26 4.99
N ASP A 25 -7.99 -16.56 5.27
CA ASP A 25 -6.88 -17.53 5.39
C ASP A 25 -7.08 -18.79 4.53
N GLU A 26 -8.01 -18.78 3.56
CA GLU A 26 -8.29 -19.97 2.74
C GLU A 26 -7.22 -20.27 1.66
N LEU A 27 -6.24 -19.37 1.49
CA LEU A 27 -5.15 -19.51 0.53
C LEU A 27 -3.80 -19.55 1.25
N GLU A 28 -2.95 -20.49 0.85
CA GLU A 28 -1.57 -20.60 1.35
C GLU A 28 -0.56 -19.93 0.42
N GLN A 29 -0.85 -19.85 -0.89
CA GLN A 29 0.03 -19.25 -1.88
C GLN A 29 -0.76 -18.62 -3.04
N VAL A 30 -0.30 -17.46 -3.52
CA VAL A 30 -0.83 -16.79 -4.72
C VAL A 30 0.30 -16.27 -5.60
N ASP A 31 0.10 -16.20 -6.92
CA ASP A 31 1.11 -15.64 -7.82
C ASP A 31 1.13 -14.10 -7.78
N MET A 32 -0.06 -13.50 -7.66
CA MET A 32 -0.24 -12.06 -7.79
C MET A 32 -1.37 -11.56 -6.88
N VAL A 33 -1.13 -10.43 -6.22
CA VAL A 33 -2.17 -9.68 -5.49
C VAL A 33 -2.36 -8.32 -6.14
N VAL A 34 -3.61 -7.95 -6.38
CA VAL A 34 -4.01 -6.65 -6.91
C VAL A 34 -4.98 -5.99 -5.95
N THR A 35 -4.68 -4.78 -5.50
CA THR A 35 -5.56 -3.97 -4.67
C THR A 35 -5.82 -2.63 -5.35
N LEU A 36 -7.10 -2.30 -5.51
CA LEU A 36 -7.54 -1.07 -6.18
C LEU A 36 -8.43 -0.30 -5.23
N HIS A 37 -8.06 0.94 -4.96
CA HIS A 37 -8.78 1.83 -4.04
C HIS A 37 -9.01 1.26 -2.64
N ALA A 38 -8.07 0.45 -2.15
CA ALA A 38 -8.01 0.17 -0.72
C ALA A 38 -7.66 1.48 0.00
N CYS A 39 -8.45 1.84 1.01
CA CYS A 39 -8.28 3.07 1.77
C CYS A 39 -7.66 2.76 3.14
N ASP A 40 -6.82 3.67 3.62
CA ASP A 40 -6.25 3.67 4.97
C ASP A 40 -5.58 2.33 5.31
N THR A 41 -5.86 1.76 6.47
CA THR A 41 -5.30 0.49 6.94
C THR A 41 -5.71 -0.73 6.10
N ALA A 42 -6.73 -0.62 5.24
CA ALA A 42 -7.12 -1.72 4.35
C ALA A 42 -6.04 -1.99 3.30
N THR A 43 -5.31 -0.96 2.86
CA THR A 43 -4.13 -1.14 2.00
C THR A 43 -3.07 -1.93 2.74
N ASP A 44 -2.85 -1.60 4.01
CA ASP A 44 -1.81 -2.20 4.84
C ASP A 44 -2.09 -3.68 5.12
N ALA A 45 -3.32 -4.02 5.50
CA ALA A 45 -3.76 -5.41 5.67
C ALA A 45 -3.61 -6.23 4.38
N ALA A 46 -3.91 -5.63 3.22
CA ALA A 46 -3.79 -6.33 1.95
C ALA A 46 -2.32 -6.53 1.52
N LEU A 47 -1.44 -5.56 1.79
CA LEU A 47 0.00 -5.72 1.59
C LEU A 47 0.58 -6.80 2.51
N GLU A 48 0.20 -6.81 3.79
CA GLU A 48 0.60 -7.84 4.74
C GLU A 48 0.20 -9.23 4.27
N LYS A 49 -1.06 -9.42 3.87
CA LYS A 49 -1.56 -10.71 3.35
C LYS A 49 -0.83 -11.13 2.09
N ALA A 50 -0.55 -10.20 1.17
CA ALA A 50 0.21 -10.50 -0.03
C ALA A 50 1.61 -11.02 0.26
N VAL A 51 2.30 -10.44 1.25
CA VAL A 51 3.61 -10.92 1.73
C VAL A 51 3.46 -12.30 2.39
N ARG A 52 2.44 -12.50 3.25
CA ARG A 52 2.19 -13.80 3.91
C ARG A 52 1.89 -14.93 2.93
N TRP A 53 1.12 -14.67 1.88
CA TRP A 53 0.85 -15.63 0.81
C TRP A 53 2.02 -15.83 -0.15
N GLY A 54 3.16 -15.18 0.08
CA GLY A 54 4.34 -15.31 -0.77
C GLY A 54 4.09 -14.87 -2.21
N ALA A 55 3.28 -13.82 -2.40
CA ALA A 55 2.96 -13.33 -3.74
C ALA A 55 4.23 -12.97 -4.51
N SER A 56 4.33 -13.39 -5.77
CA SER A 56 5.46 -13.02 -6.62
C SER A 56 5.36 -11.58 -7.10
N VAL A 57 4.13 -11.06 -7.24
CA VAL A 57 3.84 -9.69 -7.68
C VAL A 57 2.73 -9.09 -6.84
N ILE A 58 2.93 -7.86 -6.37
CA ILE A 58 1.94 -7.07 -5.63
C ILE A 58 1.75 -5.76 -6.37
N LEU A 59 0.51 -5.46 -6.77
CA LEU A 59 0.10 -4.20 -7.36
C LEU A 59 -0.93 -3.53 -6.46
N SER A 60 -0.58 -2.39 -5.87
CA SER A 60 -1.45 -1.69 -4.91
C SER A 60 -1.62 -0.24 -5.29
N VAL A 61 -2.88 0.18 -5.47
CA VAL A 61 -3.26 1.57 -5.71
C VAL A 61 -3.91 2.13 -4.43
N PRO A 62 -3.13 2.78 -3.55
CA PRO A 62 -3.66 3.40 -2.34
C PRO A 62 -4.53 4.61 -2.66
N CYS A 63 -5.63 4.78 -1.93
CA CYS A 63 -6.59 5.87 -2.19
C CYS A 63 -6.51 7.00 -1.17
N CYS A 64 -6.70 6.77 0.13
CA CYS A 64 -6.69 7.83 1.16
C CYS A 64 -5.93 7.35 2.39
N GLN A 65 -5.20 8.23 3.07
CA GLN A 65 -4.58 7.91 4.36
C GLN A 65 -4.93 8.96 5.39
N HIS A 66 -5.51 8.53 6.51
CA HIS A 66 -5.81 9.40 7.66
C HIS A 66 -4.85 9.15 8.82
N GLU A 67 -4.29 7.93 8.91
CA GLU A 67 -3.38 7.54 9.99
C GLU A 67 -2.22 8.55 10.17
N LEU A 68 -1.37 8.72 9.13
CA LEU A 68 -0.21 9.60 9.22
C LEU A 68 -0.59 11.09 9.30
N PHE A 69 -1.73 11.49 8.75
CA PHE A 69 -2.21 12.87 8.80
C PHE A 69 -2.38 13.37 10.25
N SER A 70 -2.84 12.50 11.14
CA SER A 70 -3.02 12.85 12.56
C SER A 70 -1.70 12.88 13.35
N GLN A 71 -0.69 12.15 12.89
CA GLN A 71 0.58 11.94 13.58
C GLN A 71 1.66 12.96 13.17
N VAL A 72 1.67 13.37 11.90
CA VAL A 72 2.74 14.20 11.37
C VAL A 72 2.69 15.63 11.95
N GLN A 73 3.74 15.96 12.71
CA GLN A 73 3.99 17.29 13.25
C GLN A 73 5.49 17.55 13.18
N SER A 74 5.88 18.68 12.60
CA SER A 74 7.29 19.06 12.53
C SER A 74 7.39 20.59 12.46
N PRO A 75 8.06 21.23 13.44
CA PRO A 75 8.24 22.69 13.46
C PRO A 75 8.92 23.22 12.19
N VAL A 76 9.80 22.42 11.59
CA VAL A 76 10.52 22.78 10.35
C VAL A 76 9.61 22.66 9.13
N MET A 77 8.65 21.74 9.15
CA MET A 77 7.70 21.53 8.05
C MET A 77 6.39 22.31 8.23
N GLU A 78 6.26 23.11 9.28
CA GLU A 78 5.06 23.88 9.57
C GLU A 78 4.52 24.67 8.36
N PRO A 79 5.36 25.34 7.52
CA PRO A 79 4.86 26.03 6.32
C PRO A 79 4.16 25.12 5.30
N LEU A 80 4.48 23.82 5.30
CA LEU A 80 3.81 22.81 4.49
C LEU A 80 2.57 22.26 5.22
N LEU A 81 2.74 21.90 6.50
CA LEU A 81 1.73 21.18 7.27
C LEU A 81 0.56 22.07 7.74
N SER A 82 0.74 23.39 7.80
CA SER A 82 -0.30 24.36 8.16
C SER A 82 -1.43 24.44 7.13
N HIS A 83 -1.16 24.06 5.88
CA HIS A 83 -2.16 24.00 4.82
C HIS A 83 -2.73 22.58 4.72
N GLY A 84 -4.01 22.40 5.07
CA GLY A 84 -4.66 21.08 5.13
C GLY A 84 -4.49 20.24 3.86
N ILE A 85 -4.61 20.84 2.66
CA ILE A 85 -4.41 20.14 1.39
C ILE A 85 -2.97 19.66 1.17
N LEU A 86 -1.98 20.45 1.60
CA LEU A 86 -0.57 20.09 1.48
C LEU A 86 -0.21 19.01 2.51
N LYS A 87 -0.74 19.12 3.73
CA LYS A 87 -0.62 18.11 4.78
C LYS A 87 -1.21 16.77 4.35
N GLU A 88 -2.40 16.77 3.74
CA GLU A 88 -3.06 15.56 3.23
C GLU A 88 -2.21 14.88 2.16
N ARG A 89 -1.77 15.63 1.14
CA ARG A 89 -0.94 15.10 0.06
C ARG A 89 0.40 14.57 0.57
N PHE A 90 1.06 15.32 1.45
CA PHE A 90 2.31 14.90 2.06
C PHE A 90 2.13 13.60 2.86
N SER A 91 1.08 13.51 3.68
CA SER A 91 0.80 12.32 4.50
C SER A 91 0.55 11.10 3.64
N ALA A 92 -0.20 11.24 2.53
CA ALA A 92 -0.39 10.14 1.58
C ALA A 92 0.94 9.68 0.97
N LEU A 93 1.73 10.60 0.41
CA LEU A 93 3.02 10.29 -0.20
C LEU A 93 4.02 9.66 0.77
N ALA A 94 4.10 10.20 1.99
CA ALA A 94 4.98 9.69 3.02
C ALA A 94 4.57 8.27 3.47
N THR A 95 3.27 7.99 3.55
CA THR A 95 2.76 6.65 3.83
C THR A 95 3.12 5.67 2.71
N ASP A 96 2.96 6.06 1.46
CA ASP A 96 3.32 5.20 0.33
C ASP A 96 4.83 4.93 0.26
N ALA A 97 5.66 5.90 0.64
CA ALA A 97 7.09 5.70 0.82
C ALA A 97 7.41 4.70 1.95
N ILE A 98 6.70 4.78 3.08
CA ILE A 98 6.82 3.81 4.19
C ILE A 98 6.46 2.41 3.71
N ARG A 99 5.29 2.25 3.05
CA ARG A 99 4.84 0.98 2.49
C ARG A 99 5.85 0.39 1.52
N ALA A 100 6.39 1.21 0.63
CA ALA A 100 7.41 0.76 -0.33
C ALA A 100 8.68 0.26 0.36
N LYS A 101 9.16 0.97 1.39
CA LYS A 101 10.35 0.54 2.15
C LYS A 101 10.12 -0.72 2.97
N LEU A 102 8.92 -0.91 3.52
CA LEU A 102 8.54 -2.14 4.20
C LEU A 102 8.53 -3.33 3.23
N LEU A 103 7.99 -3.17 2.04
CA LEU A 103 8.04 -4.21 0.99
C LEU A 103 9.48 -4.53 0.58
N ASP A 104 10.33 -3.50 0.43
CA ASP A 104 11.77 -3.70 0.15
C ASP A 104 12.45 -4.54 1.24
N LEU A 105 12.13 -4.25 2.52
CA LEU A 105 12.60 -5.04 3.67
C LEU A 105 12.04 -6.46 3.68
N MET A 106 10.85 -6.69 3.13
CA MET A 106 10.24 -8.02 3.03
C MET A 106 10.73 -8.83 1.83
N GLY A 107 11.76 -8.36 1.10
CA GLY A 107 12.37 -9.10 0.00
C GLY A 107 11.71 -8.87 -1.35
N TYR A 108 11.02 -7.74 -1.50
CA TYR A 108 10.50 -7.27 -2.78
C TYR A 108 11.37 -6.16 -3.35
N LYS A 109 11.32 -5.99 -4.66
CA LYS A 109 11.83 -4.81 -5.34
C LYS A 109 10.66 -3.90 -5.66
N THR A 110 10.55 -2.79 -4.93
CA THR A 110 9.38 -1.91 -5.01
C THR A 110 9.63 -0.69 -5.90
N GLN A 111 8.59 -0.27 -6.60
CA GLN A 111 8.56 0.93 -7.44
C GLN A 111 7.23 1.67 -7.22
N LEU A 112 7.32 2.98 -7.08
CA LEU A 112 6.17 3.88 -7.11
C LEU A 112 6.07 4.45 -8.52
N LEU A 113 4.98 4.16 -9.22
CA LEU A 113 4.75 4.52 -10.62
C LEU A 113 3.48 5.34 -10.75
N GLU A 114 3.41 6.17 -11.79
CA GLU A 114 2.15 6.80 -12.18
C GLU A 114 1.25 5.76 -12.87
N PHE A 115 0.03 5.60 -12.35
CA PHE A 115 -0.95 4.59 -12.79
C PHE A 115 -1.81 5.10 -13.95
N ILE A 116 -2.37 6.30 -13.81
CA ILE A 116 -3.21 6.98 -14.80
C ILE A 116 -2.94 8.48 -14.73
N ASP A 117 -3.25 9.19 -15.81
CA ASP A 117 -3.09 10.64 -15.87
C ASP A 117 -3.88 11.33 -14.74
N MET A 118 -3.27 12.38 -14.17
CA MET A 118 -3.91 13.23 -13.15
C MET A 118 -5.20 13.89 -13.64
N GLU A 119 -5.42 13.99 -14.96
CA GLU A 119 -6.68 14.44 -15.55
C GLU A 119 -7.89 13.60 -15.09
N HIS A 120 -7.68 12.33 -14.74
CA HIS A 120 -8.74 11.41 -14.34
C HIS A 120 -8.86 11.23 -12.83
N THR A 121 -7.77 11.39 -12.07
CA THR A 121 -7.80 11.30 -10.61
C THR A 121 -6.58 11.95 -9.95
N PRO A 122 -6.74 12.62 -8.79
CA PRO A 122 -5.60 13.04 -7.99
C PRO A 122 -4.88 11.88 -7.28
N LYS A 123 -5.38 10.64 -7.40
CA LYS A 123 -4.79 9.42 -6.81
C LYS A 123 -4.21 8.54 -7.91
N ASN A 124 -2.99 8.88 -8.32
CA ASN A 124 -2.32 8.34 -9.49
C ASN A 124 -1.11 7.45 -9.17
N ILE A 125 -0.88 7.04 -7.92
CA ILE A 125 0.29 6.23 -7.55
C ILE A 125 -0.06 4.74 -7.52
N LEU A 126 0.74 3.93 -8.22
CA LEU A 126 0.77 2.49 -8.14
C LEU A 126 2.04 2.05 -7.41
N ILE A 127 1.88 1.34 -6.30
CA ILE A 127 2.93 0.57 -5.65
C ILE A 127 3.04 -0.76 -6.38
N ARG A 128 4.16 -0.96 -7.09
CA ARG A 128 4.51 -2.21 -7.74
C ARG A 128 5.66 -2.88 -7.00
N ALA A 129 5.41 -4.02 -6.38
CA ALA A 129 6.42 -4.81 -5.70
C ALA A 129 6.54 -6.19 -6.37
N VAL A 130 7.76 -6.56 -6.76
CA VAL A 130 8.06 -7.86 -7.41
C VAL A 130 9.05 -8.60 -6.53
N SER A 131 8.81 -9.88 -6.26
CA SER A 131 9.70 -10.71 -5.45
C SER A 131 11.14 -10.64 -5.98
N GLY A 132 12.07 -10.30 -5.09
CA GLY A 132 13.46 -10.05 -5.42
C GLY A 132 14.08 -9.03 -4.47
N SER A 133 15.36 -9.23 -4.11
CA SER A 133 16.03 -8.34 -3.16
C SER A 133 16.20 -6.91 -3.70
N ALA A 134 15.73 -5.92 -2.92
CA ALA A 134 15.95 -4.49 -3.18
C ALA A 134 17.35 -4.00 -2.80
N GLY A 135 18.18 -4.83 -2.17
CA GLY A 135 19.55 -4.48 -1.79
C GLY A 135 19.91 -4.97 -0.38
N ASP A 136 20.81 -4.23 0.26
CA ASP A 136 21.27 -4.53 1.62
C ASP A 136 20.18 -4.21 2.65
N ARG A 137 19.77 -5.24 3.41
CA ARG A 137 18.69 -5.15 4.40
C ARG A 137 19.03 -4.18 5.53
N ASP A 138 20.29 -4.11 5.96
CA ASP A 138 20.69 -3.23 7.07
C ASP A 138 20.57 -1.76 6.67
N LYS A 139 20.99 -1.45 5.43
CA LYS A 139 20.82 -0.12 4.85
C LYS A 139 19.34 0.26 4.71
N LEU A 140 18.52 -0.65 4.17
CA LEU A 140 17.07 -0.43 4.03
C LEU A 140 16.40 -0.19 5.38
N TRP A 141 16.80 -0.92 6.42
CA TRP A 141 16.27 -0.78 7.76
C TRP A 141 16.64 0.57 8.36
N HIS A 142 17.87 1.01 8.17
CA HIS A 142 18.32 2.32 8.62
C HIS A 142 17.56 3.47 7.92
N GLU A 143 17.37 3.38 6.60
CA GLU A 143 16.58 4.37 5.84
C GLU A 143 15.13 4.41 6.32
N TYR A 144 14.50 3.24 6.51
CA TYR A 144 13.13 3.14 7.00
C TYR A 144 12.97 3.73 8.40
N THR A 145 13.81 3.32 9.35
CA THR A 145 13.74 3.78 10.74
C THR A 145 13.99 5.28 10.86
N ALA A 146 15.01 5.81 10.17
CA ALA A 146 15.29 7.23 10.15
C ALA A 146 14.10 8.05 9.61
N PHE A 147 13.47 7.58 8.52
CA PHE A 147 12.31 8.27 7.94
C PHE A 147 11.06 8.17 8.83
N ARG A 148 10.76 7.00 9.38
CA ARG A 148 9.67 6.78 10.33
C ARG A 148 9.81 7.69 11.55
N ASP A 149 11.00 7.70 12.16
CA ASP A 149 11.27 8.46 13.38
C ASP A 149 11.23 9.97 13.11
N PHE A 150 11.75 10.41 11.97
CA PHE A 150 11.64 11.81 11.53
C PHE A 150 10.18 12.28 11.44
N LEU A 151 9.28 11.42 10.95
CA LEU A 151 7.85 11.72 10.84
C LEU A 151 7.06 11.48 12.12
N SER A 152 7.69 10.90 13.16
CA SER A 152 6.99 10.37 14.34
C SER A 152 5.84 9.43 13.95
N ALA A 153 6.06 8.65 12.89
CA ALA A 153 5.05 7.76 12.33
C ALA A 153 4.98 6.45 13.12
N SER A 154 3.76 6.00 13.42
CA SER A 154 3.43 4.68 13.93
C SER A 154 2.56 3.98 12.89
N PRO A 155 3.16 3.39 11.84
CA PRO A 155 2.42 2.69 10.80
C PRO A 155 1.77 1.41 11.34
N TYR A 156 0.64 1.02 10.73
CA TYR A 156 -0.04 -0.24 11.03
C TYR A 156 0.80 -1.50 10.73
N LEU A 157 1.64 -1.45 9.68
CA LEU A 157 2.54 -2.54 9.24
C LEU A 157 3.83 -2.63 10.05
#